data_AF-A0A4R1JP21-F1
#
_entry.id   AF-A0A4R1JP21-F1
#
_cell.length_a   1.000
_cell.length_b   1.000
_cell.length_c   1.000
_cell.angle_alpha   90.00
_cell.angle_beta   90.00
_cell.angle_gamma   90.00
#
_symmetry.space_group_name_H-M   'P 1'
#
loop_
_entity.id
_entity.type
_entity.pdbx_description
1 polymer ?
#
loop_
_entity_poly.entity_id
_entity_poly.type
_entity_poly.pdbx_seq_one_letter_code
_entity_poly.pdbx_strand_id
1 'polypeptide(L)'
;MIKKLPFFVLVLFLLQIKFLYSQSNKTSTLIDNFEITMNETGLSKPQILQIKDLLIKKDQLLTENIELEKELNAKYPFVFHDQETTTKYINQQFVHSLSEIVTISQFKQLFLSQLNYRIKTIAEDKFNLSKKRYKFTVDQEAKLKKLLQETTTNEIIIKEYYSYDDNLSWNNYTEEKIKSSDKERELLKSFGLFYSKNTKTDNLIKKLIEAQVDAERINQILLALQILQERNDKRLKTWRENDVANAFNFHDPGDDEYAIYLDFREQLSKILKIEEFKTVFVSQMQNRIVRDTQKEFQILKSAYKLTDAQYDEIQKLVLEKNTEKIVTEEYYKYSYELYQQKLRAVEYRHEKNIRETIQKMMNVTMEIKK
;
A
#
# COMPACT_ATOMS: atom_id res chain seq x y z
N MET A 1 75.10 33.53 12.74
CA MET A 1 74.21 34.17 11.75
C MET A 1 72.79 33.67 11.95
N ILE A 2 72.01 34.33 12.79
CA ILE A 2 70.56 34.11 12.91
C ILE A 2 69.87 35.27 12.20
N LYS A 3 69.42 35.09 10.95
CA LYS A 3 68.63 36.10 10.21
C LYS A 3 67.66 35.52 9.17
N LYS A 4 67.05 34.35 9.42
CA LYS A 4 65.97 33.83 8.54
C LYS A 4 64.74 33.25 9.26
N LEU A 5 64.71 33.27 10.59
CA LEU A 5 63.56 32.79 11.36
C LEU A 5 62.30 33.71 11.31
N PRO A 6 62.40 35.06 11.25
CA PRO A 6 61.19 35.88 11.30
C PRO A 6 60.39 35.91 9.98
N PHE A 7 61.01 35.57 8.84
CA PHE A 7 60.32 35.57 7.55
C PHE A 7 59.46 34.32 7.32
N PHE A 8 59.91 33.16 7.82
CA PHE A 8 59.17 31.89 7.68
C PHE A 8 57.90 31.87 8.55
N VAL A 9 57.95 32.46 9.74
CA VAL A 9 56.78 32.62 10.62
C VAL A 9 55.78 33.61 10.00
N LEU A 10 56.23 34.72 9.41
CA LEU A 10 55.36 35.70 8.76
C LEU A 10 54.68 35.15 7.49
N VAL A 11 55.39 34.34 6.69
CA VAL A 11 54.83 33.69 5.48
C VAL A 11 53.82 32.59 5.84
N LEU A 12 54.05 31.84 6.91
CA LEU A 12 53.08 30.86 7.44
C LEU A 12 51.84 31.56 8.05
N PHE A 13 52.02 32.69 8.73
CA PHE A 13 50.91 33.50 9.26
C PHE A 13 50.06 34.10 8.12
N LEU A 14 50.69 34.60 7.05
CA LEU A 14 49.99 35.13 5.87
C LEU A 14 49.29 34.04 5.03
N LEU A 15 49.79 32.80 5.06
CA LEU A 15 49.14 31.66 4.40
C LEU A 15 47.93 31.15 5.19
N GLN A 16 47.97 31.13 6.53
CA GLN A 16 46.80 30.83 7.36
C GLN A 16 45.72 31.91 7.24
N ILE A 17 46.11 33.20 7.25
CA ILE A 17 45.19 34.31 7.00
C ILE A 17 44.60 34.21 5.58
N LYS A 18 45.39 33.90 4.54
CA LYS A 18 44.84 33.70 3.18
C LYS A 18 43.90 32.51 3.06
N PHE A 19 44.06 31.44 3.84
CA PHE A 19 43.14 30.30 3.78
C PHE A 19 41.80 30.60 4.48
N LEU A 20 41.84 31.25 5.65
CA LEU A 20 40.66 31.76 6.37
C LEU A 20 39.95 32.90 5.61
N TYR A 21 40.69 33.82 4.99
CA TYR A 21 40.12 34.87 4.14
C TYR A 21 39.65 34.35 2.78
N SER A 22 40.25 33.28 2.22
CA SER A 22 39.82 32.67 0.96
C SER A 22 38.50 31.90 1.13
N GLN A 23 38.33 31.18 2.25
CA GLN A 23 37.05 30.52 2.57
C GLN A 23 35.97 31.53 2.94
N SER A 24 36.25 32.53 3.80
CA SER A 24 35.25 33.57 4.13
C SER A 24 34.85 34.45 2.93
N ASN A 25 35.78 34.81 2.04
CA ASN A 25 35.44 35.55 0.81
C ASN A 25 34.65 34.70 -0.19
N LYS A 26 34.92 33.39 -0.31
CA LYS A 26 34.11 32.49 -1.15
C LYS A 26 32.70 32.32 -0.60
N THR A 27 32.56 32.14 0.72
CA THR A 27 31.26 32.03 1.39
C THR A 27 30.44 33.32 1.24
N SER A 28 31.02 34.50 1.47
CA SER A 28 30.31 35.78 1.27
C SER A 28 29.84 35.92 -0.19
N THR A 29 30.69 35.62 -1.16
CA THR A 29 30.34 35.72 -2.58
C THR A 29 29.21 34.76 -2.97
N LEU A 30 29.18 33.54 -2.39
CA LEU A 30 28.11 32.57 -2.63
C LEU A 30 26.80 32.96 -1.92
N ILE A 31 26.87 33.52 -0.71
CA ILE A 31 25.70 34.04 0.02
C ILE A 31 25.10 35.24 -0.70
N ASP A 32 25.93 36.13 -1.24
CA ASP A 32 25.47 37.29 -2.00
C ASP A 32 24.87 36.87 -3.35
N ASN A 33 25.38 35.82 -3.98
CA ASN A 33 24.73 35.22 -5.16
C ASN A 33 23.40 34.53 -4.81
N PHE A 34 23.25 33.99 -3.59
CA PHE A 34 22.01 33.39 -3.10
C PHE A 34 20.96 34.42 -2.70
N GLU A 35 21.34 35.68 -2.49
CA GLU A 35 20.42 36.78 -2.17
C GLU A 35 19.40 37.05 -3.28
N ILE A 36 19.78 36.84 -4.55
CA ILE A 36 18.86 36.94 -5.68
C ILE A 36 17.71 35.93 -5.50
N THR A 37 18.04 34.67 -5.24
CA THR A 37 17.05 33.62 -4.96
C THR A 37 16.18 33.99 -3.77
N MET A 38 16.78 34.47 -2.66
CA MET A 38 16.01 34.88 -1.49
C MET A 38 15.01 36.01 -1.78
N ASN A 39 15.41 37.01 -2.56
CA ASN A 39 14.51 38.09 -3.00
C ASN A 39 13.38 37.57 -3.89
N GLU A 40 13.68 36.68 -4.83
CA GLU A 40 12.68 36.07 -5.72
C GLU A 40 11.66 35.21 -4.96
N THR A 41 12.03 34.64 -3.82
CA THR A 41 11.10 33.90 -2.93
C THR A 41 10.17 34.77 -2.08
N GLY A 42 10.25 36.10 -2.22
CA GLY A 42 9.39 37.04 -1.51
C GLY A 42 9.77 37.22 -0.03
N LEU A 43 11.01 36.90 0.35
CA LEU A 43 11.51 37.16 1.70
C LEU A 43 11.70 38.66 1.92
N SER A 44 11.29 39.15 3.09
CA SER A 44 11.53 40.54 3.49
C SER A 44 13.02 40.78 3.76
N LYS A 45 13.50 42.02 3.59
CA LYS A 45 14.90 42.38 3.88
C LYS A 45 15.37 41.93 5.28
N PRO A 46 14.58 42.07 6.37
CA PRO A 46 14.96 41.53 7.67
C PRO A 46 15.16 40.01 7.68
N GLN A 47 14.28 39.25 7.02
CA GLN A 47 14.42 37.78 6.91
C GLN A 47 15.68 37.41 6.12
N ILE A 48 15.95 38.10 5.02
CA ILE A 48 17.17 37.86 4.22
C ILE A 48 18.43 38.06 5.07
N LEU A 49 18.49 39.16 5.82
CA LEU A 49 19.61 39.41 6.74
C LEU A 49 19.76 38.31 7.79
N GLN A 50 18.65 37.89 8.43
CA GLN A 50 18.68 36.79 9.39
C GLN A 50 19.19 35.47 8.78
N ILE A 51 18.78 35.15 7.54
CA ILE A 51 19.24 33.95 6.84
C ILE A 51 20.73 34.05 6.51
N LYS A 52 21.21 35.22 6.06
CA LYS A 52 22.64 35.46 5.82
C LYS A 52 23.45 35.23 7.11
N ASP A 53 23.00 35.80 8.23
CA ASP A 53 23.66 35.64 9.52
C ASP A 53 23.66 34.17 9.97
N LEU A 54 22.55 33.44 9.77
CA LEU A 54 22.47 32.00 10.05
C LEU A 54 23.44 31.17 9.20
N LEU A 55 23.58 31.49 7.91
CA LEU A 55 24.53 30.80 7.02
C LEU A 55 25.98 31.03 7.46
N ILE A 56 26.33 32.28 7.80
CA ILE A 56 27.66 32.62 8.31
C ILE A 56 27.94 31.87 9.62
N LYS A 57 26.98 31.87 10.56
CA LYS A 57 27.11 31.18 11.84
C LYS A 57 27.28 29.67 11.66
N LYS A 58 26.52 29.05 10.75
CA LYS A 58 26.66 27.63 10.41
C LYS A 58 28.08 27.31 9.93
N ASP A 59 28.60 28.09 8.98
CA ASP A 59 29.94 27.87 8.42
C ASP A 59 31.05 28.08 9.45
N GLN A 60 30.87 29.03 10.37
CA GLN A 60 31.75 29.22 11.52
C GLN A 60 31.80 27.96 12.40
N LEU A 61 30.64 27.43 12.82
CA LEU A 61 30.56 26.24 13.66
C LEU A 61 31.17 24.99 12.98
N LEU A 62 31.00 24.84 11.67
CA LEU A 62 31.62 23.75 10.91
C LEU A 62 33.15 23.89 10.87
N THR A 63 33.65 25.12 10.72
CA THR A 63 35.08 25.41 10.71
C THR A 63 35.70 25.15 12.08
N GLU A 64 35.06 25.65 13.14
CA GLU A 64 35.46 25.40 14.53
C GLU A 64 35.51 23.89 14.85
N ASN A 65 34.54 23.12 14.35
CA ASN A 65 34.54 21.66 14.54
C ASN A 65 35.74 20.98 13.85
N ILE A 66 36.09 21.41 12.63
CA ILE A 66 37.27 20.90 11.91
C ILE A 66 38.57 21.29 12.62
N GLU A 67 38.65 22.50 13.18
CA GLU A 67 39.81 22.95 13.94
C GLU A 67 39.97 22.18 15.25
N LEU A 68 38.88 21.95 15.97
CA LEU A 68 38.85 21.12 17.18
C LEU A 68 39.33 19.70 16.89
N GLU A 69 38.84 19.09 15.81
CA GLU A 69 39.28 17.75 15.39
C GLU A 69 40.79 17.70 15.13
N LYS A 70 41.35 18.71 14.45
CA LYS A 70 42.81 18.81 14.23
C LYS A 70 43.58 18.96 15.54
N GLU A 71 43.09 19.76 16.47
CA GLU A 71 43.70 19.93 17.79
C GLU A 71 43.70 18.61 18.58
N LEU A 72 42.56 17.91 18.61
CA LEU A 72 42.41 16.63 19.29
C LEU A 72 43.38 15.57 18.72
N ASN A 73 43.47 15.48 17.39
CA ASN A 73 44.37 14.55 16.71
C ASN A 73 45.86 14.87 16.94
N ALA A 74 46.21 16.14 17.18
CA ALA A 74 47.57 16.53 17.51
C ALA A 74 47.93 16.24 18.99
N LYS A 75 46.93 16.24 19.88
CA LYS A 75 47.12 16.16 21.34
C LYS A 75 46.96 14.74 21.90
N TYR A 76 46.13 13.92 21.29
CA TYR A 76 45.78 12.60 21.80
C TYR A 76 46.12 11.49 20.78
N PRO A 77 46.71 10.37 21.22
CA PRO A 77 47.02 9.24 20.34
C PRO A 77 45.75 8.48 19.90
N PHE A 78 44.64 8.66 20.60
CA PHE A 78 43.32 8.11 20.26
C PHE A 78 42.27 9.20 20.47
N VAL A 79 41.48 9.48 19.45
CA VAL A 79 40.45 10.53 19.45
C VAL A 79 39.08 9.89 19.21
N PHE A 80 38.15 10.12 20.14
CA PHE A 80 36.75 9.68 20.03
C PHE A 80 35.86 10.86 19.59
N HIS A 81 36.20 11.49 18.47
CA HIS A 81 35.41 12.57 17.89
C HIS A 81 34.54 12.01 16.76
N ASP A 82 33.22 12.20 16.87
CA ASP A 82 32.27 11.82 15.84
C ASP A 82 31.90 13.04 14.99
N GLN A 83 32.63 13.22 13.90
CA GLN A 83 32.44 14.32 12.96
C GLN A 83 31.07 14.26 12.28
N GLU A 84 30.55 13.06 12.00
CA GLU A 84 29.26 12.88 11.34
C GLU A 84 28.13 13.34 12.25
N THR A 85 28.13 12.89 13.51
CA THR A 85 27.13 13.29 14.50
C THR A 85 27.17 14.79 14.78
N THR A 86 28.37 15.37 14.92
CA THR A 86 28.51 16.82 15.18
C THR A 86 28.06 17.66 13.99
N THR A 87 28.41 17.25 12.76
CA THR A 87 27.96 17.91 11.53
C THR A 87 26.44 17.81 11.36
N LYS A 88 25.85 16.64 11.66
CA LYS A 88 24.41 16.44 11.65
C LYS A 88 23.72 17.40 12.62
N TYR A 89 24.23 17.50 13.85
CA TYR A 89 23.68 18.42 14.86
C TYR A 89 23.73 19.89 14.42
N ILE A 90 24.87 20.36 13.90
CA ILE A 90 25.00 21.74 13.39
C ILE A 90 23.99 21.99 12.26
N ASN A 91 23.82 21.04 11.35
CA ASN A 91 22.82 21.15 10.28
C ASN A 91 21.39 21.17 10.83
N GLN A 92 21.06 20.35 11.82
CA GLN A 92 19.73 20.37 12.45
C GLN A 92 19.44 21.71 13.14
N GLN A 93 20.40 22.27 13.87
CA GLN A 93 20.25 23.60 14.49
C GLN A 93 20.03 24.70 13.44
N PHE A 94 20.75 24.63 12.32
CA PHE A 94 20.56 25.55 11.21
C PHE A 94 19.15 25.43 10.62
N VAL A 95 18.70 24.22 10.31
CA VAL A 95 17.36 24.01 9.72
C VAL A 95 16.27 24.43 10.70
N HIS A 96 16.42 24.16 12.00
CA HIS A 96 15.50 24.63 13.03
C HIS A 96 15.36 26.16 13.00
N SER A 97 16.48 26.87 13.11
CA SER A 97 16.51 28.33 13.12
C SER A 97 16.00 28.91 11.80
N LEU A 98 16.29 28.26 10.67
CA LEU A 98 15.78 28.66 9.36
C LEU A 98 14.25 28.50 9.28
N SER A 99 13.70 27.42 9.84
CA SER A 99 12.25 27.15 9.85
C SER A 99 11.44 28.14 10.69
N GLU A 100 12.09 28.84 11.62
CA GLU A 100 11.48 29.95 12.37
C GLU A 100 11.39 31.23 11.53
N ILE A 101 12.18 31.35 10.46
CA ILE A 101 12.26 32.54 9.60
C ILE A 101 11.45 32.36 8.31
N VAL A 102 11.46 31.16 7.73
CA VAL A 102 10.84 30.88 6.43
C VAL A 102 9.73 29.85 6.55
N THR A 103 8.67 30.03 5.77
CA THR A 103 7.62 29.01 5.63
C THR A 103 8.11 27.81 4.81
N ILE A 104 7.42 26.68 4.90
CA ILE A 104 7.70 25.51 4.05
C ILE A 104 7.63 25.82 2.53
N SER A 105 6.74 26.74 2.13
CA SER A 105 6.61 27.18 0.74
C SER A 105 7.86 27.93 0.27
N GLN A 106 8.37 28.84 1.11
CA GLN A 106 9.61 29.58 0.84
C GLN A 106 10.82 28.63 0.87
N PHE A 107 10.89 27.71 1.84
CA PHE A 107 11.92 26.68 1.89
C PHE A 107 11.95 25.86 0.59
N LYS A 108 10.79 25.43 0.09
CA LYS A 108 10.69 24.74 -1.20
C LYS A 108 11.32 25.56 -2.32
N GLN A 109 10.97 26.83 -2.44
CA GLN A 109 11.52 27.68 -3.51
C GLN A 109 13.04 27.85 -3.40
N LEU A 110 13.57 28.00 -2.18
CA LEU A 110 15.01 28.17 -1.92
C LEU A 110 15.82 26.91 -2.25
N PHE A 111 15.32 25.72 -1.91
CA PHE A 111 16.12 24.48 -1.92
C PHE A 111 15.71 23.44 -2.96
N LEU A 112 14.59 23.62 -3.67
CA LEU A 112 14.12 22.64 -4.66
C LEU A 112 15.16 22.31 -5.73
N SER A 113 15.92 23.31 -6.20
CA SER A 113 16.97 23.11 -7.21
C SER A 113 18.04 22.10 -6.77
N GLN A 114 18.40 22.12 -5.49
CA GLN A 114 19.40 21.21 -4.89
C GLN A 114 18.84 19.79 -4.71
N LEU A 115 17.52 19.67 -4.56
CA LEU A 115 16.83 18.39 -4.32
C LEU A 115 16.31 17.72 -5.60
N ASN A 116 16.26 18.44 -6.72
CA ASN A 116 15.66 17.99 -7.98
C ASN A 116 16.17 16.62 -8.47
N TYR A 117 17.49 16.38 -8.38
CA TYR A 117 18.06 15.09 -8.79
C TYR A 117 17.48 13.94 -7.96
N ARG A 118 17.50 14.07 -6.63
CA ARG A 118 16.97 13.07 -5.71
C ARG A 118 15.48 12.84 -5.90
N ILE A 119 14.71 13.92 -6.05
CA ILE A 119 13.26 13.85 -6.34
C ILE A 119 13.01 13.06 -7.61
N LYS A 120 13.73 13.37 -8.70
CA LYS A 120 13.57 12.71 -9.99
C LYS A 120 13.87 11.21 -9.89
N THR A 121 14.97 10.83 -9.25
CA THR A 121 15.33 9.42 -9.09
C THR A 121 14.25 8.64 -8.33
N ILE A 122 13.80 9.16 -7.18
CA ILE A 122 12.77 8.49 -6.37
C ILE A 122 11.42 8.42 -7.11
N ALA A 123 11.04 9.48 -7.83
CA ALA A 123 9.82 9.48 -8.63
C ALA A 123 9.87 8.46 -9.77
N GLU A 124 11.01 8.34 -10.46
CA GLU A 124 11.21 7.35 -11.52
C GLU A 124 11.20 5.91 -10.96
N ASP A 125 11.77 5.68 -9.76
CA ASP A 125 11.70 4.38 -9.09
C ASP A 125 10.27 3.97 -8.73
N LYS A 126 9.49 4.90 -8.15
CA LYS A 126 8.05 4.69 -7.89
C LYS A 126 7.29 4.39 -9.19
N PHE A 127 7.61 5.09 -10.28
CA PHE A 127 7.01 4.86 -11.59
C PHE A 127 7.36 3.48 -12.16
N ASN A 128 8.62 3.08 -12.07
CA ASN A 128 9.09 1.76 -12.52
C ASN A 128 8.43 0.63 -11.74
N LEU A 129 8.20 0.80 -10.43
CA LEU A 129 7.42 -0.13 -9.62
C LEU A 129 5.97 -0.23 -10.10
N SER A 130 5.35 0.90 -10.44
CA SER A 130 4.00 0.93 -11.01
C SER A 130 3.93 0.24 -12.38
N LYS A 131 4.92 0.44 -13.26
CA LYS A 131 5.00 -0.23 -14.57
C LYS A 131 5.14 -1.75 -14.47
N LYS A 132 5.74 -2.26 -13.40
CA LYS A 132 5.77 -3.71 -13.14
C LYS A 132 4.38 -4.27 -12.80
N ARG A 133 3.47 -3.44 -12.28
CA ARG A 133 2.14 -3.84 -11.79
C ARG A 133 1.03 -3.60 -12.81
N TYR A 134 1.16 -2.57 -13.64
CA TYR A 134 0.11 -2.09 -14.54
C TYR A 134 0.65 -1.85 -15.95
N LYS A 135 -0.23 -1.99 -16.96
CA LYS A 135 0.05 -1.60 -18.34
C LYS A 135 -0.60 -0.24 -18.60
N PHE A 136 0.24 0.78 -18.77
CA PHE A 136 -0.21 2.14 -19.04
C PHE A 136 -0.18 2.46 -20.54
N THR A 137 -1.08 3.34 -20.98
CA THR A 137 -0.93 4.06 -22.25
C THR A 137 0.06 5.21 -22.11
N VAL A 138 0.53 5.78 -23.22
CA VAL A 138 1.47 6.92 -23.21
C VAL A 138 0.92 8.12 -22.41
N ASP A 139 -0.37 8.43 -22.56
CA ASP A 139 -1.01 9.52 -21.82
C ASP A 139 -1.11 9.23 -20.31
N GLN A 140 -1.43 7.98 -19.94
CA GLN A 140 -1.46 7.55 -18.54
C GLN A 140 -0.07 7.58 -17.90
N GLU A 141 0.98 7.17 -18.62
CA GLU A 141 2.36 7.26 -18.14
C GLU A 141 2.76 8.71 -17.86
N ALA A 142 2.44 9.64 -18.76
CA ALA A 142 2.75 11.06 -18.59
C ALA A 142 2.03 11.65 -17.35
N LYS A 143 0.75 11.34 -17.17
CA LYS A 143 -0.04 11.78 -16.00
C LYS A 143 0.50 11.19 -14.69
N LEU A 144 0.84 9.90 -14.67
CA LEU A 144 1.39 9.25 -13.49
C LEU A 144 2.77 9.80 -13.14
N LYS A 145 3.66 9.99 -14.12
CA LYS A 145 4.99 10.61 -13.89
C LYS A 145 4.86 12.01 -13.30
N LYS A 146 3.95 12.83 -13.83
CA LYS A 146 3.68 14.17 -13.31
C LYS A 146 3.23 14.12 -11.85
N LEU A 147 2.27 13.24 -11.52
CA LEU A 147 1.79 13.09 -10.15
C LEU A 147 2.90 12.62 -9.21
N LEU A 148 3.66 11.57 -9.59
CA LEU A 148 4.73 11.03 -8.77
C LEU A 148 5.86 12.04 -8.54
N GLN A 149 6.15 12.89 -9.52
CA GLN A 149 7.09 14.00 -9.37
C GLN A 149 6.57 15.03 -8.35
N GLU A 150 5.30 15.42 -8.44
CA GLU A 150 4.68 16.37 -7.51
C GLU A 150 4.66 15.84 -6.07
N THR A 151 4.16 14.62 -5.87
CA THR A 151 4.03 14.01 -4.55
C THR A 151 5.39 13.73 -3.91
N THR A 152 6.35 13.23 -4.69
CA THR A 152 7.72 13.01 -4.20
C THR A 152 8.42 14.33 -3.86
N THR A 153 8.14 15.41 -4.60
CA THR A 153 8.63 16.74 -4.25
C THR A 153 8.13 17.14 -2.86
N ASN A 154 6.82 17.02 -2.60
CA ASN A 154 6.27 17.42 -1.31
C ASN A 154 6.79 16.56 -0.15
N GLU A 155 6.84 15.24 -0.34
CA GLU A 155 7.39 14.29 0.63
C GLU A 155 8.83 14.66 1.05
N ILE A 156 9.69 14.96 0.07
CA ILE A 156 11.09 15.32 0.33
C ILE A 156 11.18 16.69 1.00
N ILE A 157 10.45 17.70 0.50
CA ILE A 157 10.45 19.05 1.09
C ILE A 157 10.01 19.02 2.55
N ILE A 158 8.92 18.30 2.88
CA ILE A 158 8.44 18.16 4.26
C ILE A 158 9.50 17.49 5.13
N LYS A 159 10.10 16.41 4.64
CA LYS A 159 11.12 15.68 5.39
C LYS A 159 12.34 16.56 5.70
N GLU A 160 12.83 17.31 4.71
CA GLU A 160 13.98 18.19 4.86
C GLU A 160 13.67 19.41 5.73
N TYR A 161 12.49 20.02 5.57
CA TYR A 161 12.07 21.20 6.34
C TYR A 161 11.99 20.92 7.85
N TYR A 162 11.47 19.75 8.23
CA TYR A 162 11.35 19.33 9.62
C TYR A 162 12.53 18.48 10.12
N SER A 163 13.61 18.33 9.35
CA SER A 163 14.73 17.42 9.66
C SER A 163 15.47 17.73 10.98
N TYR A 164 15.20 18.88 11.59
CA TYR A 164 15.69 19.26 12.90
C TYR A 164 15.04 18.52 14.07
N ASP A 165 13.85 17.95 13.88
CA ASP A 165 13.14 17.12 14.87
C ASP A 165 12.69 15.83 14.19
N ASP A 166 13.31 14.70 14.59
CA ASP A 166 13.07 13.40 13.97
C ASP A 166 11.60 12.96 14.08
N ASN A 167 10.93 13.25 15.21
CA ASN A 167 9.52 12.88 15.41
C ASN A 167 8.61 13.76 14.56
N LEU A 168 8.85 15.07 14.55
CA LEU A 168 8.06 16.01 13.76
C LEU A 168 8.24 15.74 12.26
N SER A 169 9.47 15.49 11.82
CA SER A 169 9.80 15.10 10.44
C SER A 169 9.06 13.84 10.03
N TRP A 170 9.15 12.78 10.86
CA TRP A 170 8.51 11.50 10.56
C TRP A 170 6.98 11.61 10.49
N ASN A 171 6.36 12.33 11.41
CA ASN A 171 4.90 12.51 11.45
C ASN A 171 4.40 13.26 10.22
N ASN A 172 5.00 14.41 9.90
CA ASN A 172 4.60 15.20 8.74
C ASN A 172 4.89 14.46 7.42
N TYR A 173 6.04 13.78 7.31
CA TYR A 173 6.37 12.95 6.15
C TYR A 173 5.34 11.83 5.94
N THR A 174 4.91 11.18 7.02
CA THR A 174 3.92 10.10 6.98
C THR A 174 2.55 10.62 6.55
N GLU A 175 2.12 11.77 7.07
CA GLU A 175 0.87 12.41 6.66
C GLU A 175 0.89 12.77 5.16
N GLU A 176 1.99 13.35 4.67
CA GLU A 176 2.13 13.65 3.25
C GLU A 176 2.16 12.38 2.40
N LYS A 177 2.83 11.32 2.87
CA LYS A 177 2.86 10.03 2.18
C LYS A 177 1.47 9.39 2.07
N ILE A 178 0.61 9.55 3.07
CA ILE A 178 -0.80 9.12 3.02
C ILE A 178 -1.53 9.91 1.93
N LYS A 179 -1.42 11.25 1.93
CA LYS A 179 -2.03 12.11 0.91
C LYS A 179 -1.54 11.76 -0.50
N SER A 180 -0.23 11.53 -0.67
CA SER A 180 0.37 11.08 -1.92
C SER A 180 -0.21 9.76 -2.40
N SER A 181 -0.36 8.78 -1.49
CA SER A 181 -0.91 7.47 -1.80
C SER A 181 -2.39 7.54 -2.21
N ASP A 182 -3.17 8.38 -1.53
CA ASP A 182 -4.57 8.62 -1.90
C ASP A 182 -4.70 9.25 -3.29
N LYS A 183 -3.86 10.25 -3.61
CA LYS A 183 -3.83 10.85 -4.96
C LYS A 183 -3.43 9.84 -6.03
N GLU A 184 -2.42 9.00 -5.76
CA GLU A 184 -1.99 7.95 -6.68
C GLU A 184 -3.13 6.95 -6.93
N ARG A 185 -3.81 6.51 -5.87
CA ARG A 185 -4.96 5.61 -5.96
C ARG A 185 -6.08 6.21 -6.81
N GLU A 186 -6.48 7.45 -6.56
CA GLU A 186 -7.55 8.11 -7.34
C GLU A 186 -7.15 8.28 -8.81
N LEU A 187 -5.87 8.55 -9.10
CA LEU A 187 -5.38 8.61 -10.48
C LEU A 187 -5.44 7.24 -11.16
N LEU A 188 -4.94 6.19 -10.52
CA LEU A 188 -4.99 4.82 -11.06
C LEU A 188 -6.44 4.36 -11.28
N LYS A 189 -7.33 4.69 -10.35
CA LYS A 189 -8.79 4.51 -10.47
C LYS A 189 -9.35 5.23 -11.69
N SER A 190 -8.95 6.49 -11.93
CA SER A 190 -9.38 7.23 -13.14
C SER A 190 -8.91 6.59 -14.45
N PHE A 191 -7.86 5.77 -14.41
CA PHE A 191 -7.37 5.01 -15.56
C PHE A 191 -8.07 3.66 -15.76
N GLY A 192 -8.97 3.27 -14.84
CA GLY A 192 -9.53 1.92 -14.79
C GLY A 192 -8.52 0.87 -14.29
N LEU A 193 -7.41 1.30 -13.69
CA LEU A 193 -6.32 0.44 -13.21
C LEU A 193 -6.47 0.18 -11.72
N PHE A 194 -7.53 -0.53 -11.35
CA PHE A 194 -7.88 -0.83 -9.95
C PHE A 194 -7.12 -2.02 -9.36
N TYR A 195 -6.40 -2.82 -10.16
CA TYR A 195 -5.78 -4.05 -9.68
C TYR A 195 -4.44 -4.32 -10.35
N SER A 196 -3.48 -4.80 -9.56
CA SER A 196 -2.21 -5.31 -10.08
C SER A 196 -2.49 -6.54 -10.94
N LYS A 197 -1.85 -6.67 -12.11
CA LYS A 197 -1.87 -7.93 -12.86
C LYS A 197 -1.32 -9.05 -11.98
N ASN A 198 -2.20 -9.91 -11.48
CA ASN A 198 -1.84 -11.16 -10.85
C ASN A 198 -2.79 -12.27 -11.33
N THR A 199 -2.27 -13.48 -11.44
CA THR A 199 -2.99 -14.64 -11.99
C THR A 199 -4.30 -14.91 -11.27
N LYS A 200 -4.39 -14.62 -9.97
CA LYS A 200 -5.59 -14.82 -9.14
C LYS A 200 -6.73 -13.87 -9.56
N THR A 201 -6.41 -12.60 -9.80
CA THR A 201 -7.39 -11.57 -10.20
C THR A 201 -7.82 -11.78 -11.65
N ASP A 202 -6.89 -12.15 -12.52
CA ASP A 202 -7.20 -12.51 -13.91
C ASP A 202 -8.16 -13.72 -13.98
N ASN A 203 -7.94 -14.73 -13.13
CA ASN A 203 -8.85 -15.87 -13.01
C ASN A 203 -10.24 -15.46 -12.52
N LEU A 204 -10.32 -14.58 -11.52
CA LEU A 204 -11.59 -14.06 -11.02
C LEU A 204 -12.35 -13.30 -12.13
N ILE A 205 -11.66 -12.43 -12.87
CA ILE A 205 -12.25 -11.67 -13.98
C ILE A 205 -12.77 -12.62 -15.07
N LYS A 206 -11.99 -13.65 -15.43
CA LYS A 206 -12.42 -14.65 -16.40
C LYS A 206 -13.73 -15.32 -15.96
N LYS A 207 -13.82 -15.76 -14.71
CA LYS A 207 -15.04 -16.38 -14.18
C LYS A 207 -16.23 -15.42 -14.10
N LEU A 208 -15.98 -14.14 -13.79
CA LEU A 208 -17.03 -13.10 -13.80
C LEU A 208 -17.57 -12.86 -15.21
N ILE A 209 -16.70 -12.89 -16.22
CA ILE A 209 -17.09 -12.80 -17.64
C ILE A 209 -17.88 -14.05 -18.06
N GLU A 210 -17.43 -15.24 -17.67
CA GLU A 210 -18.16 -16.50 -17.90
C GLU A 210 -19.56 -16.49 -17.25
N ALA A 211 -19.69 -15.83 -16.10
CA ALA A 211 -20.95 -15.59 -15.41
C ALA A 211 -21.77 -14.42 -15.99
N GLN A 212 -21.34 -13.81 -17.10
CA GLN A 212 -22.00 -12.71 -17.78
C GLN A 212 -22.17 -11.44 -16.93
N VAL A 213 -21.25 -11.20 -16.00
CA VAL A 213 -21.19 -9.96 -15.22
C VAL A 213 -20.60 -8.85 -16.09
N ASP A 214 -21.27 -7.69 -16.17
CA ASP A 214 -20.80 -6.56 -16.96
C ASP A 214 -19.56 -5.87 -16.34
N ALA A 215 -18.89 -5.06 -17.17
CA ALA A 215 -17.64 -4.41 -16.79
C ALA A 215 -17.77 -3.47 -15.59
N GLU A 216 -18.92 -2.80 -15.41
CA GLU A 216 -19.14 -1.91 -14.28
C GLU A 216 -19.19 -2.70 -12.97
N ARG A 217 -19.99 -3.78 -12.95
CA ARG A 217 -20.10 -4.67 -11.78
C ARG A 217 -18.80 -5.42 -11.49
N ILE A 218 -18.06 -5.83 -12.51
CA ILE A 218 -16.71 -6.38 -12.35
C ILE A 218 -15.80 -5.37 -11.63
N ASN A 219 -15.80 -4.10 -12.06
CA ASN A 219 -14.99 -3.07 -11.40
C ASN A 219 -15.38 -2.84 -9.94
N GLN A 220 -16.68 -2.88 -9.60
CA GLN A 220 -17.14 -2.78 -8.21
C GLN A 220 -16.63 -3.95 -7.34
N ILE A 221 -16.62 -5.17 -7.87
CA ILE A 221 -16.10 -6.36 -7.18
C ILE A 221 -14.60 -6.24 -6.93
N LEU A 222 -13.85 -5.79 -7.94
CA LEU A 222 -12.40 -5.62 -7.84
C LEU A 222 -12.03 -4.54 -6.82
N LEU A 223 -12.80 -3.45 -6.75
CA LEU A 223 -12.64 -2.42 -5.73
C LEU A 223 -12.90 -2.96 -4.32
N ALA A 224 -13.99 -3.72 -4.14
CA ALA A 224 -14.31 -4.36 -2.86
C ALA A 224 -13.20 -5.32 -2.41
N LEU A 225 -12.60 -6.07 -3.34
CA LEU A 225 -11.49 -6.97 -3.09
C LEU A 225 -10.22 -6.23 -2.66
N GLN A 226 -9.91 -5.09 -3.28
CA GLN A 226 -8.77 -4.26 -2.89
C GLN A 226 -8.95 -3.69 -1.47
N ILE A 227 -10.13 -3.16 -1.15
CA ILE A 227 -10.44 -2.66 0.21
C ILE A 227 -10.25 -3.80 1.23
N LEU A 228 -10.70 -5.01 0.90
CA LEU A 228 -10.48 -6.19 1.74
C LEU A 228 -8.99 -6.49 1.91
N GLN A 229 -8.17 -6.44 0.84
CA GLN A 229 -6.73 -6.68 0.91
C GLN A 229 -6.02 -5.63 1.78
N GLU A 230 -6.30 -4.34 1.58
CA GLU A 230 -5.69 -3.24 2.35
C GLU A 230 -6.04 -3.30 3.84
N ARG A 231 -7.29 -3.65 4.18
CA ARG A 231 -7.71 -3.82 5.57
C ARG A 231 -7.06 -5.04 6.24
N ASN A 232 -6.77 -6.10 5.47
CA ASN A 232 -6.11 -7.31 5.97
C ASN A 232 -4.58 -7.21 6.00
N ASP A 233 -3.92 -6.47 5.11
CA ASP A 233 -2.47 -6.25 5.19
C ASP A 233 -2.05 -5.53 6.48
N LYS A 234 -3.00 -4.87 7.15
CA LYS A 234 -2.82 -4.29 8.49
C LYS A 234 -3.00 -5.30 9.64
N ARG A 235 -3.46 -6.53 9.37
CA ARG A 235 -3.78 -7.60 10.35
C ARG A 235 -3.29 -8.96 9.83
N LEU A 236 -2.03 -9.29 10.13
CA LEU A 236 -1.40 -10.63 10.09
C LEU A 236 -1.81 -11.59 8.94
N LYS A 237 -1.00 -11.56 7.88
CA LYS A 237 -0.87 -12.61 6.86
C LYS A 237 -0.72 -14.01 7.49
N THR A 238 -1.67 -14.93 7.29
CA THR A 238 -1.38 -16.34 7.62
C THR A 238 -1.89 -17.39 6.63
N TRP A 239 -2.84 -17.13 5.72
CA TRP A 239 -3.40 -18.23 4.91
C TRP A 239 -3.57 -18.00 3.40
N ARG A 240 -3.49 -16.76 2.91
CA ARG A 240 -3.68 -16.45 1.46
C ARG A 240 -2.44 -16.66 0.60
N GLU A 241 -1.26 -16.76 1.20
CA GLU A 241 0.00 -16.87 0.45
C GLU A 241 0.10 -18.22 -0.29
N ASN A 242 -0.57 -19.27 0.20
CA ASN A 242 -0.49 -20.62 -0.37
C ASN A 242 -1.58 -20.96 -1.41
N ASP A 243 -2.68 -20.21 -1.51
CA ASP A 243 -3.70 -20.46 -2.55
C ASP A 243 -3.35 -19.72 -3.83
N VAL A 244 -2.79 -20.41 -4.81
CA VAL A 244 -2.32 -19.82 -6.08
C VAL A 244 -3.47 -19.52 -7.06
N ALA A 245 -4.67 -20.07 -6.83
CA ALA A 245 -5.75 -20.08 -7.81
C ALA A 245 -6.83 -19.01 -7.54
N ASN A 246 -7.08 -18.65 -6.29
CA ASN A 246 -8.23 -17.82 -5.89
C ASN A 246 -7.82 -16.47 -5.29
N ALA A 247 -8.49 -15.40 -5.73
CA ALA A 247 -8.29 -14.06 -5.17
C ALA A 247 -8.93 -13.88 -3.77
N PHE A 248 -9.92 -14.71 -3.46
CA PHE A 248 -10.65 -14.79 -2.19
C PHE A 248 -11.09 -16.23 -1.94
N ASN A 249 -11.09 -16.66 -0.67
CA ASN A 249 -11.52 -17.98 -0.23
C ASN A 249 -12.68 -17.90 0.76
N PHE A 250 -13.71 -18.72 0.54
CA PHE A 250 -14.83 -18.91 1.46
C PHE A 250 -14.43 -19.91 2.56
N HIS A 251 -13.60 -19.45 3.49
CA HIS A 251 -13.35 -20.09 4.77
C HIS A 251 -13.79 -19.15 5.89
N ASP A 252 -14.08 -19.71 7.07
CA ASP A 252 -14.26 -18.91 8.27
C ASP A 252 -12.87 -18.47 8.74
N PRO A 253 -12.51 -17.18 8.58
CA PRO A 253 -11.23 -16.69 9.09
C PRO A 253 -11.27 -16.70 10.63
N GLY A 254 -10.13 -16.45 11.28
CA GLY A 254 -10.12 -16.26 12.74
C GLY A 254 -11.07 -15.14 13.19
N ASP A 255 -11.49 -15.18 14.46
CA ASP A 255 -12.52 -14.29 15.02
C ASP A 255 -12.30 -12.80 14.71
N ASP A 256 -11.03 -12.35 14.69
CA ASP A 256 -10.65 -10.94 14.47
C ASP A 256 -10.78 -10.44 13.02
N GLU A 257 -10.81 -11.37 12.05
CA GLU A 257 -10.98 -11.08 10.61
C GLU A 257 -12.44 -11.19 10.17
N TYR A 258 -13.29 -11.87 10.95
CA TYR A 258 -14.63 -12.28 10.56
C TYR A 258 -15.52 -11.12 10.09
N ALA A 259 -15.55 -10.00 10.82
CA ALA A 259 -16.38 -8.84 10.46
C ALA A 259 -16.03 -8.23 9.09
N ILE A 260 -14.74 -8.14 8.74
CA ILE A 260 -14.30 -7.57 7.46
C ILE A 260 -14.70 -8.48 6.30
N TYR A 261 -14.69 -9.81 6.51
CA TYR A 261 -15.15 -10.76 5.51
C TYR A 261 -16.67 -10.76 5.35
N LEU A 262 -17.43 -10.53 6.43
CA LEU A 262 -18.89 -10.35 6.33
C LEU A 262 -19.23 -9.08 5.52
N ASP A 263 -18.55 -7.95 5.78
CA ASP A 263 -18.71 -6.72 4.99
C ASP A 263 -18.45 -6.97 3.50
N PHE A 264 -17.36 -7.68 3.18
CA PHE A 264 -17.03 -8.01 1.80
C PHE A 264 -18.08 -8.92 1.15
N ARG A 265 -18.58 -9.94 1.89
CA ARG A 265 -19.66 -10.81 1.41
C ARG A 265 -20.95 -10.04 1.19
N GLU A 266 -21.29 -9.11 2.07
CA GLU A 266 -22.45 -8.25 1.90
C GLU A 266 -22.32 -7.42 0.62
N GLN A 267 -21.16 -6.80 0.39
CA GLN A 267 -20.88 -6.05 -0.85
C GLN A 267 -21.00 -6.96 -2.09
N LEU A 268 -20.40 -8.15 -2.07
CA LEU A 268 -20.53 -9.12 -3.15
C LEU A 268 -21.99 -9.48 -3.42
N SER A 269 -22.81 -9.69 -2.39
CA SER A 269 -24.23 -10.02 -2.55
C SER A 269 -25.07 -8.89 -3.14
N LYS A 270 -24.68 -7.63 -2.90
CA LYS A 270 -25.31 -6.44 -3.49
C LYS A 270 -24.93 -6.28 -4.97
N ILE A 271 -23.75 -6.76 -5.36
CA ILE A 271 -23.25 -6.64 -6.73
C ILE A 271 -23.64 -7.86 -7.58
N LEU A 272 -23.51 -9.08 -7.06
CA LEU A 272 -23.76 -10.35 -7.75
C LEU A 272 -25.14 -10.92 -7.41
N LYS A 273 -25.86 -11.42 -8.42
CA LYS A 273 -26.98 -12.33 -8.22
C LYS A 273 -26.47 -13.69 -7.76
N ILE A 274 -27.29 -14.45 -7.05
CA ILE A 274 -26.90 -15.76 -6.51
C ILE A 274 -26.45 -16.75 -7.60
N GLU A 275 -27.04 -16.70 -8.80
CA GLU A 275 -26.64 -17.57 -9.92
C GLU A 275 -25.27 -17.20 -10.51
N GLU A 276 -24.95 -15.91 -10.57
CA GLU A 276 -23.63 -15.44 -10.99
C GLU A 276 -22.60 -15.81 -9.93
N PHE A 277 -22.95 -15.63 -8.64
CA PHE A 277 -22.11 -16.05 -7.52
C PHE A 277 -21.82 -17.57 -7.57
N LYS A 278 -22.84 -18.39 -7.79
CA LYS A 278 -22.68 -19.84 -7.98
C LYS A 278 -21.69 -20.14 -9.10
N THR A 279 -21.88 -19.52 -10.26
CA THR A 279 -21.01 -19.74 -11.42
C THR A 279 -19.55 -19.39 -11.12
N VAL A 280 -19.31 -18.28 -10.43
CA VAL A 280 -17.95 -17.79 -10.11
C VAL A 280 -17.27 -18.64 -9.03
N PHE A 281 -18.01 -19.05 -8.00
CA PHE A 281 -17.40 -19.54 -6.76
C PHE A 281 -17.68 -21.01 -6.44
N VAL A 282 -18.60 -21.70 -7.12
CA VAL A 282 -18.95 -23.11 -6.79
C VAL A 282 -17.74 -24.04 -6.79
N SER A 283 -16.76 -23.80 -7.66
CA SER A 283 -15.53 -24.60 -7.71
C SER A 283 -14.74 -24.57 -6.40
N GLN A 284 -14.80 -23.46 -5.65
CA GLN A 284 -14.13 -23.34 -4.35
C GLN A 284 -14.83 -24.17 -3.27
N MET A 285 -16.12 -24.45 -3.45
CA MET A 285 -16.98 -25.16 -2.51
C MET A 285 -17.13 -26.65 -2.87
N GLN A 286 -16.57 -27.10 -4.00
CA GLN A 286 -16.84 -28.42 -4.58
C GLN A 286 -16.53 -29.58 -3.61
N ASN A 287 -15.43 -29.51 -2.87
CA ASN A 287 -15.07 -30.56 -1.91
C ASN A 287 -16.10 -30.67 -0.77
N ARG A 288 -16.60 -29.53 -0.28
CA ARG A 288 -17.67 -29.47 0.74
C ARG A 288 -18.96 -30.07 0.18
N ILE A 289 -19.34 -29.67 -1.04
CA ILE A 289 -20.53 -30.16 -1.74
C ILE A 289 -20.49 -31.67 -1.91
N VAL A 290 -19.38 -32.23 -2.42
CA VAL A 290 -19.24 -33.67 -2.64
C VAL A 290 -19.29 -34.46 -1.33
N ARG A 291 -18.57 -34.01 -0.30
CA ARG A 291 -18.55 -34.67 1.00
C ARG A 291 -19.94 -34.71 1.64
N ASP A 292 -20.63 -33.57 1.66
CA ASP A 292 -21.94 -33.46 2.31
C ASP A 292 -23.01 -34.26 1.51
N THR A 293 -22.91 -34.25 0.17
CA THR A 293 -23.73 -35.10 -0.72
C THR A 293 -23.53 -36.58 -0.43
N GLN A 294 -22.28 -37.04 -0.33
CA GLN A 294 -21.98 -38.46 -0.06
C GLN A 294 -22.52 -38.88 1.31
N LYS A 295 -22.33 -38.05 2.34
CA LYS A 295 -22.81 -38.33 3.70
C LYS A 295 -24.34 -38.49 3.72
N GLU A 296 -25.07 -37.55 3.12
CA GLU A 296 -26.53 -37.60 3.06
C GLU A 296 -27.04 -38.75 2.19
N PHE A 297 -26.40 -39.00 1.05
CA PHE A 297 -26.76 -40.09 0.15
C PHE A 297 -26.61 -41.47 0.80
N GLN A 298 -25.58 -41.71 1.61
CA GLN A 298 -25.42 -42.98 2.33
C GLN A 298 -26.52 -43.22 3.38
N ILE A 299 -27.00 -42.15 4.01
CA ILE A 299 -28.14 -42.23 4.94
C ILE A 299 -29.40 -42.64 4.18
N LEU A 300 -29.68 -42.02 3.02
CA LEU A 300 -30.83 -42.38 2.19
C LEU A 300 -30.72 -43.80 1.62
N LYS A 301 -29.52 -44.19 1.16
CA LYS A 301 -29.25 -45.53 0.60
C LYS A 301 -29.42 -46.64 1.63
N SER A 302 -29.15 -46.38 2.91
CA SER A 302 -29.40 -47.36 3.98
C SER A 302 -30.87 -47.41 4.42
N ALA A 303 -31.62 -46.31 4.25
CA ALA A 303 -33.01 -46.21 4.68
C ALA A 303 -34.03 -46.80 3.67
N TYR A 304 -33.75 -46.72 2.38
CA TYR A 304 -34.67 -47.16 1.32
C TYR A 304 -34.07 -48.29 0.50
N LYS A 305 -34.92 -49.18 -0.05
CA LYS A 305 -34.49 -50.25 -0.97
C LYS A 305 -34.91 -49.89 -2.39
N LEU A 306 -33.97 -49.32 -3.15
CA LEU A 306 -34.17 -48.88 -4.53
C LEU A 306 -33.24 -49.65 -5.48
N THR A 307 -33.51 -49.56 -6.78
CA THR A 307 -32.59 -50.06 -7.83
C THR A 307 -31.41 -49.09 -8.03
N ASP A 308 -30.34 -49.56 -8.66
CA ASP A 308 -29.16 -48.70 -8.91
C ASP A 308 -29.50 -47.47 -9.76
N ALA A 309 -30.34 -47.61 -10.79
CA ALA A 309 -30.80 -46.48 -11.60
C ALA A 309 -31.63 -45.46 -10.79
N GLN A 310 -32.43 -45.92 -9.83
CA GLN A 310 -33.17 -45.05 -8.92
C GLN A 310 -32.22 -44.35 -7.93
N TYR A 311 -31.19 -45.05 -7.44
CA TYR A 311 -30.16 -44.45 -6.61
C TYR A 311 -29.37 -43.36 -7.32
N ASP A 312 -29.04 -43.53 -8.60
CA ASP A 312 -28.37 -42.51 -9.41
C ASP A 312 -29.21 -41.22 -9.50
N GLU A 313 -30.53 -41.35 -9.64
CA GLU A 313 -31.46 -40.21 -9.65
C GLU A 313 -31.53 -39.52 -8.29
N ILE A 314 -31.61 -40.28 -7.19
CA ILE A 314 -31.55 -39.71 -5.83
C ILE A 314 -30.22 -39.02 -5.57
N GLN A 315 -29.10 -39.59 -6.02
CA GLN A 315 -27.78 -38.97 -5.84
C GLN A 315 -27.69 -37.62 -6.54
N LYS A 316 -28.29 -37.47 -7.74
CA LYS A 316 -28.38 -36.18 -8.44
C LYS A 316 -29.20 -35.16 -7.65
N LEU A 317 -30.37 -35.54 -7.13
CA LEU A 317 -31.20 -34.65 -6.32
C LEU A 317 -30.50 -34.20 -5.02
N VAL A 318 -29.78 -35.12 -4.36
CA VAL A 318 -29.00 -34.79 -3.15
C VAL A 318 -27.83 -33.87 -3.49
N LEU A 319 -27.19 -34.06 -4.65
CA LEU A 319 -26.12 -33.18 -5.13
C LEU A 319 -26.66 -31.77 -5.43
N GLU A 320 -27.81 -31.67 -6.09
CA GLU A 320 -28.49 -30.40 -6.37
C GLU A 320 -28.86 -29.67 -5.08
N LYS A 321 -29.48 -30.39 -4.12
CA LYS A 321 -29.80 -29.87 -2.78
C LYS A 321 -28.55 -29.30 -2.10
N ASN A 322 -27.48 -30.09 -2.00
CA ASN A 322 -26.28 -29.69 -1.27
C ASN A 322 -25.51 -28.57 -1.97
N THR A 323 -25.51 -28.55 -3.31
CA THR A 323 -24.95 -27.44 -4.09
C THR A 323 -25.69 -26.14 -3.77
N GLU A 324 -27.02 -26.14 -3.85
CA GLU A 324 -27.81 -24.93 -3.60
C GLU A 324 -27.74 -24.50 -2.13
N LYS A 325 -27.76 -25.45 -1.19
CA LYS A 325 -27.62 -25.21 0.24
C LYS A 325 -26.32 -24.46 0.55
N ILE A 326 -25.18 -24.99 0.09
CA ILE A 326 -23.87 -24.41 0.39
C ILE A 326 -23.70 -23.05 -0.31
N VAL A 327 -24.15 -22.91 -1.56
CA VAL A 327 -24.15 -21.61 -2.27
C VAL A 327 -24.98 -20.58 -1.52
N THR A 328 -26.18 -20.97 -1.05
CA THR A 328 -27.07 -20.10 -0.29
C THR A 328 -26.45 -19.68 1.04
N GLU A 329 -25.83 -20.61 1.75
CA GLU A 329 -25.11 -20.33 3.00
C GLU A 329 -24.03 -19.29 2.76
N GLU A 330 -23.12 -19.51 1.81
CA GLU A 330 -21.98 -18.62 1.59
C GLU A 330 -22.41 -17.25 1.04
N TYR A 331 -23.45 -17.20 0.20
CA TYR A 331 -23.96 -15.96 -0.38
C TYR A 331 -24.63 -15.06 0.67
N TYR A 332 -25.39 -15.63 1.61
CA TYR A 332 -26.13 -14.87 2.63
C TYR A 332 -25.43 -14.81 4.00
N LYS A 333 -24.25 -15.46 4.17
CA LYS A 333 -23.56 -15.60 5.47
C LYS A 333 -23.34 -14.29 6.22
N TYR A 334 -23.29 -13.15 5.52
CA TYR A 334 -23.19 -11.81 6.08
C TYR A 334 -24.35 -11.44 7.02
N SER A 335 -25.51 -12.12 6.93
CA SER A 335 -26.66 -11.90 7.82
C SER A 335 -27.20 -13.23 8.33
N TYR A 336 -27.08 -13.44 9.66
CA TYR A 336 -27.45 -14.70 10.29
C TYR A 336 -28.91 -15.09 10.05
N GLU A 337 -29.82 -14.16 10.30
CA GLU A 337 -31.26 -14.38 10.16
C GLU A 337 -31.64 -14.66 8.71
N LEU A 338 -31.08 -13.88 7.78
CA LEU A 338 -31.38 -14.02 6.36
C LEU A 338 -30.89 -15.37 5.83
N TYR A 339 -29.64 -15.78 6.12
CA TYR A 339 -29.15 -17.05 5.61
C TYR A 339 -29.93 -18.23 6.20
N GLN A 340 -30.28 -18.19 7.50
CA GLN A 340 -31.08 -19.24 8.13
C GLN A 340 -32.47 -19.37 7.48
N GLN A 341 -33.13 -18.25 7.19
CA GLN A 341 -34.43 -18.25 6.51
C GLN A 341 -34.31 -18.87 5.10
N LYS A 342 -33.29 -18.48 4.33
CA LYS A 342 -33.07 -18.97 2.97
C LYS A 342 -32.70 -20.46 2.96
N LEU A 343 -31.86 -20.91 3.89
CA LEU A 343 -31.49 -22.32 4.03
C LEU A 343 -32.71 -23.21 4.32
N ARG A 344 -33.57 -22.81 5.27
CA ARG A 344 -34.80 -23.57 5.57
C ARG A 344 -35.71 -23.73 4.36
N ALA A 345 -35.83 -22.69 3.54
CA ALA A 345 -36.63 -22.75 2.31
C ALA A 345 -36.04 -23.72 1.28
N VAL A 346 -34.71 -23.70 1.09
CA VAL A 346 -33.99 -24.63 0.22
C VAL A 346 -34.14 -26.07 0.70
N GLU A 347 -33.89 -26.32 1.99
CA GLU A 347 -34.01 -27.64 2.61
C GLU A 347 -35.43 -28.19 2.48
N TYR A 348 -36.44 -27.40 2.83
CA TYR A 348 -37.83 -27.81 2.73
C TYR A 348 -38.23 -28.22 1.30
N ARG A 349 -37.89 -27.39 0.30
CA ARG A 349 -38.24 -27.66 -1.10
C ARG A 349 -37.60 -28.94 -1.60
N HIS A 350 -36.30 -29.12 -1.35
CA HIS A 350 -35.56 -30.28 -1.82
C HIS A 350 -35.91 -31.57 -1.08
N GLU A 351 -36.09 -31.50 0.24
CA GLU A 351 -36.49 -32.67 1.04
C GLU A 351 -37.89 -33.16 0.68
N LYS A 352 -38.81 -32.23 0.40
CA LYS A 352 -40.12 -32.57 -0.14
C LYS A 352 -39.98 -33.28 -1.49
N ASN A 353 -39.22 -32.71 -2.42
CA ASN A 353 -39.01 -33.30 -3.75
C ASN A 353 -38.38 -34.71 -3.67
N ILE A 354 -37.31 -34.88 -2.90
CA ILE A 354 -36.65 -36.17 -2.70
C ILE A 354 -37.63 -37.19 -2.12
N ARG A 355 -38.41 -36.81 -1.11
CA ARG A 355 -39.42 -37.69 -0.49
C ARG A 355 -40.49 -38.13 -1.48
N GLU A 356 -41.03 -37.21 -2.27
CA GLU A 356 -42.05 -37.50 -3.28
C GLU A 356 -41.49 -38.42 -4.38
N THR A 357 -40.25 -38.20 -4.80
CA THR A 357 -39.56 -39.06 -5.78
C THR A 357 -39.36 -40.47 -5.25
N ILE A 358 -38.86 -40.62 -4.02
CA ILE A 358 -38.69 -41.94 -3.38
C ILE A 358 -40.03 -42.67 -3.28
N GLN A 359 -41.10 -41.99 -2.85
CA GLN A 359 -42.43 -42.59 -2.75
C GLN A 359 -42.95 -43.10 -4.10
N LYS A 360 -42.78 -42.31 -5.18
CA LYS A 360 -43.13 -42.73 -6.54
C LYS A 360 -42.35 -43.98 -6.97
N MET A 361 -41.04 -44.00 -6.74
CA MET A 361 -40.17 -45.14 -7.07
C MET A 361 -40.56 -46.41 -6.31
N MET A 362 -40.91 -46.29 -5.03
CA MET A 362 -41.34 -47.43 -4.21
C MET A 362 -42.69 -47.98 -4.64
N ASN A 363 -43.65 -47.13 -5.02
CA ASN A 363 -44.97 -47.57 -5.49
C ASN A 363 -44.89 -48.33 -6.83
N VAL A 364 -44.06 -47.87 -7.76
CA VAL A 364 -43.81 -48.58 -9.04
C VAL A 364 -43.17 -49.96 -8.80
N THR A 365 -42.33 -50.08 -7.77
CA THR A 365 -41.68 -51.36 -7.43
C THR A 365 -42.65 -52.39 -6.83
N MET A 366 -43.76 -51.93 -6.23
CA MET A 366 -44.82 -52.82 -5.72
C MET A 366 -45.78 -53.33 -6.81
N GLU A 367 -46.01 -52.55 -7.87
CA GLU A 367 -46.87 -52.96 -9.00
C GLU A 367 -46.19 -53.99 -9.90
N ILE A 368 -44.86 -53.95 -10.05
CA ILE A 368 -44.11 -54.94 -10.85
C ILE A 368 -44.01 -56.32 -10.15
N LYS A 369 -44.30 -56.39 -8.84
CA LYS A 369 -44.27 -57.63 -8.05
C LYS A 369 -45.64 -58.27 -7.84
N LYS A 370 -46.72 -57.67 -8.34
CA LYS A 370 -48.04 -58.30 -8.46
C LYS A 370 -48.18 -58.88 -9.85
#